data_AF-A0A349XSA7-F1
#
_entry.id   AF-A0A349XSA7-F1
#
_cell.length_a   1.000
_cell.length_b   1.000
_cell.length_c   1.000
_cell.angle_alpha   90.00
_cell.angle_beta   90.00
_cell.angle_gamma   90.00
#
_symmetry.space_group_name_H-M   'P 1'
#
loop_
_entity.id
_entity.type
_entity.pdbx_description
1 polymer ?
#
loop_
_entity_poly.entity_id
_entity_poly.type
_entity_poly.pdbx_seq_one_letter_code
_entity_poly.pdbx_strand_id
1 'polypeptide(L)'
;MSHLSDTITKHVQESLNKDGFHPRLIAPRIWEELDAEEQKKCGLAEIVRRMKTTARTLTNNAFAVVRSGQIELPFKIDGAVAMDIEGNTIRLTESLSQLEFRRAIEIRRKQIKDDVKQLKEWESAERMASPYWRDHSEWTFGQCVRQFARDQRGQPRRRKAAPKQIGA
;
A
#
# COMPACT_ATOMS: atom_id res chain seq x y z
N MET A 1 -17.97 18.74 3.73
CA MET A 1 -16.70 18.28 3.13
C MET A 1 -15.58 18.88 3.96
N SER A 2 -14.51 18.13 4.25
CA SER A 2 -13.48 18.57 5.20
C SER A 2 -12.48 19.51 4.53
N HIS A 3 -12.06 20.58 5.23
CA HIS A 3 -11.02 21.52 4.79
C HIS A 3 -9.77 20.79 4.28
N LEU A 4 -9.27 19.79 5.01
CA LEU A 4 -8.20 18.88 4.57
C LEU A 4 -8.40 18.24 3.18
N SER A 5 -9.61 17.81 2.84
CA SER A 5 -9.87 17.10 1.57
C SER A 5 -9.88 18.08 0.39
N ASP A 6 -10.40 19.29 0.62
CA ASP A 6 -10.44 20.36 -0.38
C ASP A 6 -9.02 20.89 -0.66
N THR A 7 -8.24 21.12 0.39
CA THR A 7 -6.82 21.52 0.28
C THR A 7 -6.00 20.48 -0.48
N ILE A 8 -6.12 19.19 -0.12
CA ILE A 8 -5.45 18.10 -0.84
C ILE A 8 -5.85 18.09 -2.32
N THR A 9 -7.15 18.23 -2.61
CA THR A 9 -7.66 18.20 -3.99
C THR A 9 -7.08 19.36 -4.80
N LYS A 10 -7.05 20.56 -4.25
CA LYS A 10 -6.46 21.74 -4.88
C LYS A 10 -4.98 21.51 -5.21
N HIS A 11 -4.17 21.12 -4.22
CA HIS A 11 -2.73 20.89 -4.42
C HIS A 11 -2.45 19.78 -5.45
N VAL A 12 -3.27 18.72 -5.47
CA VAL A 12 -3.16 17.66 -6.47
C VAL A 12 -3.51 18.19 -7.86
N GLN A 13 -4.59 18.96 -8.03
CA GLN A 13 -4.97 19.54 -9.32
C GLN A 13 -3.90 20.52 -9.86
N GLU A 14 -3.34 21.35 -8.99
CA GLU A 14 -2.29 22.31 -9.36
C GLU A 14 -0.97 21.61 -9.72
N SER A 15 -0.64 20.52 -9.03
CA SER A 15 0.63 19.81 -9.22
C SER A 15 0.57 18.76 -10.34
N LEU A 16 -0.62 18.25 -10.67
CA LEU A 16 -0.79 17.21 -11.67
C LEU A 16 -0.59 17.78 -13.08
N ASN A 17 0.63 17.65 -13.58
CA ASN A 17 1.00 18.01 -14.95
C ASN A 17 1.43 16.76 -15.76
N LYS A 18 1.83 16.95 -17.03
CA LYS A 18 2.26 15.85 -17.92
C LYS A 18 3.48 15.08 -17.41
N ASP A 19 4.35 15.73 -16.64
CA ASP A 19 5.56 15.15 -16.05
C ASP A 19 5.26 14.43 -14.73
N GLY A 20 4.04 14.60 -14.22
CA GLY A 20 3.59 14.05 -12.95
C GLY A 20 4.02 14.89 -11.76
N PHE A 21 3.77 14.37 -10.57
CA PHE A 21 4.11 15.07 -9.33
C PHE A 21 4.64 14.13 -8.26
N HIS A 22 5.28 14.74 -7.26
CA HIS A 22 5.90 14.04 -6.14
C HIS A 22 5.16 14.34 -4.83
N PRO A 23 4.26 13.45 -4.35
CA PRO A 23 3.47 13.70 -3.16
C PRO A 23 4.31 14.03 -1.92
N ARG A 24 5.48 13.41 -1.76
CA ARG A 24 6.37 13.64 -0.61
C ARG A 24 6.93 15.06 -0.53
N LEU A 25 7.09 15.74 -1.67
CA LEU A 25 7.61 17.11 -1.71
C LEU A 25 6.50 18.14 -1.40
N ILE A 26 5.24 17.77 -1.61
CA ILE A 26 4.09 18.66 -1.44
C ILE A 26 3.43 18.48 -0.07
N ALA A 27 3.45 17.26 0.47
CA ALA A 27 2.82 16.94 1.76
C ALA A 27 3.25 17.85 2.93
N PRO A 28 4.52 18.30 3.05
CA PRO A 28 4.92 19.27 4.07
C PRO A 28 4.24 20.63 3.91
N ARG A 29 4.00 21.10 2.68
CA ARG A 29 3.31 22.38 2.43
C ARG A 29 1.83 22.29 2.81
N ILE A 30 1.19 21.17 2.45
CA ILE A 30 -0.19 20.91 2.88
C ILE A 30 -0.26 20.86 4.40
N TRP A 31 0.70 20.21 5.06
CA TRP A 31 0.75 20.13 6.53
C TRP A 31 0.79 21.51 7.20
N GLU A 32 1.61 22.41 6.68
CA GLU A 32 1.72 23.80 7.17
C GLU A 32 0.42 24.60 7.00
N GLU A 33 -0.40 24.27 6.01
CA GLU A 33 -1.71 24.91 5.77
C GLU A 33 -2.84 24.37 6.66
N LEU A 34 -2.64 23.23 7.34
CA LEU A 34 -3.64 22.63 8.22
C LEU A 34 -3.62 23.24 9.62
N ASP A 35 -4.79 23.30 10.24
CA ASP A 35 -4.90 23.72 11.64
C ASP A 35 -4.33 22.66 12.61
N ALA A 36 -4.08 23.07 13.86
CA ALA A 36 -3.48 22.21 14.88
C ALA A 36 -4.34 20.96 15.23
N GLU A 37 -5.65 21.00 14.99
CA GLU A 37 -6.55 19.87 15.25
C GLU A 37 -6.55 18.86 14.09
N GLU A 38 -6.43 19.33 12.85
CA GLU A 38 -6.24 18.52 11.64
C GLU A 38 -4.85 17.88 11.62
N GLN A 39 -3.82 18.60 12.06
CA GLN A 39 -2.46 18.06 12.24
C GLN A 39 -2.39 16.96 13.32
N LYS A 40 -3.22 16.99 14.37
CA LYS A 40 -3.25 15.88 15.34
C LYS A 40 -3.91 14.61 14.78
N LYS A 41 -4.85 14.77 13.83
CA LYS A 41 -5.66 13.67 13.28
C LYS A 41 -5.03 13.01 12.07
N CYS A 42 -4.19 13.73 11.34
CA CYS A 42 -3.55 13.28 10.12
C CYS A 42 -2.04 13.24 10.37
N GLY A 43 -1.30 12.31 9.78
CA GLY A 43 0.16 12.37 9.72
C GLY A 43 0.61 12.69 8.30
N LEU A 44 1.87 13.10 8.10
CA LEU A 44 2.43 13.33 6.75
C LEU A 44 2.26 12.11 5.83
N ALA A 45 2.41 10.89 6.36
CA ALA A 45 2.18 9.65 5.62
C ALA A 45 0.73 9.50 5.14
N GLU A 46 -0.24 9.94 5.94
CA GLU A 46 -1.65 9.90 5.61
C GLU A 46 -2.01 10.95 4.55
N ILE A 47 -1.41 12.16 4.62
CA ILE A 47 -1.54 13.17 3.56
C ILE A 47 -1.02 12.61 2.23
N VAL A 48 0.19 12.04 2.22
CA VAL A 48 0.76 11.40 1.02
C VAL A 48 -0.17 10.32 0.47
N ARG A 49 -0.74 9.46 1.33
CA ARG A 49 -1.69 8.41 0.92
C ARG A 49 -2.96 8.99 0.30
N ARG A 50 -3.52 10.05 0.89
CA ARG A 50 -4.71 10.73 0.39
C ARG A 50 -4.44 11.42 -0.95
N MET A 51 -3.31 12.11 -1.11
CA MET A 51 -2.93 12.71 -2.39
C MET A 51 -2.87 11.69 -3.53
N LYS A 52 -2.25 10.52 -3.29
CA LYS A 52 -2.20 9.44 -4.30
C LYS A 52 -3.60 8.94 -4.68
N THR A 53 -4.47 8.77 -3.69
CA THR A 53 -5.87 8.36 -3.90
C THR A 53 -6.61 9.42 -4.70
N THR A 54 -6.54 10.69 -4.30
CA THR A 54 -7.20 11.81 -4.98
C THR A 54 -6.72 11.95 -6.42
N ALA A 55 -5.42 11.83 -6.69
CA ALA A 55 -4.89 11.89 -8.06
C ALA A 55 -5.46 10.79 -8.95
N ARG A 56 -5.55 9.54 -8.45
CA ARG A 56 -6.18 8.43 -9.17
C ARG A 56 -7.66 8.69 -9.40
N THR A 57 -8.40 9.14 -8.39
CA THR A 57 -9.84 9.43 -8.53
C THR A 57 -10.09 10.54 -9.55
N LEU A 58 -9.37 11.66 -9.46
CA LEU A 58 -9.50 12.78 -10.40
C LEU A 58 -9.22 12.36 -11.83
N THR A 59 -8.14 11.61 -12.05
CA THR A 59 -7.76 11.15 -13.38
C THR A 59 -8.72 10.10 -13.90
N ASN A 60 -9.10 9.11 -13.10
CA ASN A 60 -10.11 8.12 -13.50
C ASN A 60 -11.45 8.75 -13.86
N ASN A 61 -11.89 9.78 -13.12
CA ASN A 61 -13.10 10.52 -13.43
C ASN A 61 -12.94 11.32 -14.74
N ALA A 62 -11.80 11.98 -14.95
CA ALA A 62 -11.51 12.67 -16.21
C ALA A 62 -11.50 11.69 -17.40
N PHE A 63 -10.84 10.53 -17.25
CA PHE A 63 -10.86 9.46 -18.25
C PHE A 63 -12.27 8.91 -18.48
N ALA A 64 -13.10 8.78 -17.45
CA ALA A 64 -14.48 8.31 -17.59
C ALA A 64 -15.34 9.30 -18.39
N VAL A 65 -15.17 10.60 -18.17
CA VAL A 65 -15.87 11.67 -18.93
C VAL A 65 -15.39 11.71 -20.39
N VAL A 66 -14.10 11.53 -20.65
CA VAL A 66 -13.59 11.44 -22.04
C VAL A 66 -14.08 10.16 -22.72
N ARG A 67 -14.14 9.04 -21.98
CA ARG A 67 -14.57 7.73 -22.50
C ARG A 67 -16.07 7.65 -22.78
N SER A 68 -16.92 8.37 -22.05
CA SER A 68 -18.37 8.33 -22.29
C SER A 68 -18.79 8.87 -23.67
N GLY A 69 -17.89 9.55 -24.39
CA GLY A 69 -18.07 9.99 -25.77
C GLY A 69 -17.24 9.23 -26.82
N GLN A 70 -16.49 8.20 -26.45
CA GLN A 70 -15.59 7.45 -27.35
C GLN A 70 -15.83 5.94 -27.28
N ILE A 71 -15.31 5.24 -28.30
CA ILE A 71 -15.30 3.78 -28.45
C ILE A 71 -14.92 3.09 -27.13
N GLU A 72 -15.74 2.13 -26.69
CA GLU A 72 -15.39 1.29 -25.54
C GLU A 72 -14.07 0.54 -25.82
N LEU A 73 -13.03 0.89 -25.08
CA LEU A 73 -11.75 0.20 -25.16
C LEU A 73 -11.86 -1.19 -24.53
N PRO A 74 -11.22 -2.24 -25.11
CA PRO A 74 -11.29 -3.62 -24.59
C PRO A 74 -10.51 -3.83 -23.29
N PHE A 75 -10.02 -2.75 -22.66
CA PHE A 75 -9.25 -2.79 -21.43
C PHE A 75 -9.59 -1.63 -20.51
N LYS A 76 -9.43 -1.85 -19.20
CA LYS A 76 -9.51 -0.83 -18.16
C LYS A 76 -8.11 -0.56 -17.64
N ILE A 77 -7.74 0.72 -17.57
CA ILE A 77 -6.47 1.16 -17.03
C ILE A 77 -6.69 2.38 -16.14
N ASP A 78 -5.90 2.49 -15.08
CA ASP A 78 -5.91 3.65 -14.21
C ASP A 78 -5.43 4.88 -14.98
N GLY A 79 -6.02 6.05 -14.69
CA GLY A 79 -5.67 7.32 -15.32
C GLY A 79 -4.34 7.91 -14.87
N ALA A 80 -3.86 7.49 -13.70
CA ALA A 80 -2.53 7.82 -13.21
C ALA A 80 -1.88 6.61 -12.54
N VAL A 81 -0.58 6.44 -12.81
CA VAL A 81 0.21 5.32 -12.32
C VAL A 81 1.47 5.79 -11.59
N ALA A 82 1.91 4.96 -10.66
CA ALA A 82 3.16 5.16 -9.94
C ALA A 82 4.35 4.72 -10.81
N MET A 83 5.36 5.59 -10.91
CA MET A 83 6.59 5.36 -11.69
C MET A 83 7.76 4.85 -10.85
N ASP A 84 7.53 4.59 -9.57
CA ASP A 84 8.45 3.90 -8.67
C ASP A 84 7.70 2.98 -7.69
N ILE A 85 8.45 2.10 -7.03
CA ILE A 85 7.90 1.08 -6.12
C ILE A 85 7.24 1.68 -4.88
N GLU A 86 7.72 2.83 -4.42
CA GLU A 86 7.22 3.55 -3.24
C GLU A 86 6.02 4.46 -3.57
N GLY A 87 5.73 4.63 -4.87
CA GLY A 87 4.74 5.55 -5.43
C GLY A 87 5.07 7.02 -5.17
N ASN A 88 6.35 7.40 -5.18
CA ASN A 88 6.78 8.78 -4.99
C ASN A 88 6.59 9.65 -6.23
N THR A 89 6.50 9.07 -7.41
CA THR A 89 6.27 9.75 -8.67
C THR A 89 4.98 9.22 -9.27
N ILE A 90 3.97 10.09 -9.41
CA ILE A 90 2.69 9.76 -10.03
C ILE A 90 2.60 10.48 -11.36
N ARG A 91 2.41 9.75 -12.46
CA ARG A 91 2.24 10.30 -13.81
C ARG A 91 0.91 9.90 -14.41
N LEU A 92 0.42 10.71 -15.34
CA LEU A 92 -0.75 10.40 -16.15
C LEU A 92 -0.44 9.24 -17.09
N THR A 93 -1.35 8.27 -17.18
CA THR A 93 -1.15 7.09 -18.02
C THR A 93 -1.11 7.44 -19.50
N GLU A 94 -1.89 8.44 -19.93
CA GLU A 94 -1.88 8.95 -21.31
C GLU A 94 -0.59 9.69 -21.69
N SER A 95 0.18 10.18 -20.72
CA SER A 95 1.43 10.91 -20.99
C SER A 95 2.66 10.00 -21.02
N LEU A 96 2.49 8.68 -20.81
CA LEU A 96 3.60 7.75 -20.81
C LEU A 96 4.05 7.37 -22.22
N SER A 97 5.36 7.40 -22.43
CA SER A 97 6.01 6.71 -23.54
C SER A 97 5.90 5.19 -23.39
N GLN A 98 6.19 4.44 -24.48
CA GLN A 98 6.21 2.97 -24.44
C GLN A 98 7.16 2.41 -23.37
N LEU A 99 8.33 3.02 -23.20
CA LEU A 99 9.32 2.59 -22.21
C LEU A 99 8.78 2.80 -20.79
N GLU A 100 8.16 3.93 -20.54
CA GLU A 100 7.56 4.26 -19.25
C GLU A 100 6.34 3.38 -18.94
N PHE A 101 5.53 3.06 -19.95
CA PHE A 101 4.42 2.13 -19.79
C PHE A 101 4.90 0.72 -19.41
N ARG A 102 5.96 0.22 -20.06
CA ARG A 102 6.59 -1.06 -19.70
C ARG A 102 7.15 -1.03 -18.28
N ARG A 103 7.81 0.07 -17.90
CA ARG A 103 8.31 0.31 -16.53
C ARG A 103 7.16 0.25 -15.51
N ALA A 104 6.04 0.90 -15.79
CA ALA A 104 4.86 0.87 -14.92
C ALA A 104 4.33 -0.56 -14.73
N ILE A 105 4.31 -1.38 -15.81
CA ILE A 105 3.96 -2.80 -15.73
C ILE A 105 4.93 -3.58 -14.83
N GLU A 106 6.24 -3.37 -14.97
CA GLU A 106 7.26 -4.03 -14.15
C GLU A 106 7.12 -3.68 -12.66
N ILE A 107 6.89 -2.41 -12.35
CA ILE A 107 6.63 -1.94 -10.99
C ILE A 107 5.38 -2.64 -10.44
N ARG A 108 4.29 -2.68 -11.21
CA ARG A 108 3.06 -3.33 -10.78
C ARG A 108 3.23 -4.83 -10.54
N ARG A 109 4.01 -5.51 -11.38
CA ARG A 109 4.36 -6.94 -11.17
C ARG A 109 5.12 -7.14 -9.87
N LYS A 110 6.09 -6.25 -9.57
CA LYS A 110 6.84 -6.32 -8.31
C LYS A 110 5.93 -6.10 -7.10
N GLN A 111 5.06 -5.09 -7.15
CA GLN A 111 4.08 -4.84 -6.08
C GLN A 111 3.20 -6.06 -5.81
N ILE A 112 2.64 -6.68 -6.87
CA ILE A 112 1.80 -7.88 -6.73
C ILE A 112 2.59 -9.03 -6.08
N LYS A 113 3.84 -9.23 -6.47
CA LYS A 113 4.71 -10.26 -5.87
C LYS A 113 4.93 -10.00 -4.38
N ASP A 114 5.20 -8.76 -4.01
CA ASP A 114 5.42 -8.36 -2.62
C ASP A 114 4.12 -8.50 -1.79
N ASP A 115 2.98 -8.09 -2.34
CA ASP A 115 1.65 -8.25 -1.73
C ASP A 115 1.31 -9.73 -1.49
N VAL A 116 1.58 -10.60 -2.47
CA VAL A 116 1.38 -12.06 -2.33
C VAL A 116 2.29 -12.64 -1.24
N LYS A 117 3.55 -12.19 -1.16
CA LYS A 117 4.45 -12.62 -0.09
C LYS A 117 3.91 -12.19 1.27
N GLN A 118 3.46 -10.94 1.39
CA GLN A 118 2.90 -10.41 2.63
C GLN A 118 1.64 -11.16 3.05
N LEU A 119 0.74 -11.50 2.11
CA LEU A 119 -0.45 -12.30 2.40
C LEU A 119 -0.09 -13.66 3.02
N LYS A 120 0.94 -14.34 2.49
CA LYS A 120 1.41 -15.61 3.05
C LYS A 120 1.92 -15.49 4.48
N GLU A 121 2.56 -14.37 4.82
CA GLU A 121 2.99 -14.10 6.21
C GLU A 121 1.77 -13.91 7.12
N TRP A 122 0.72 -13.25 6.64
CA TRP A 122 -0.53 -13.07 7.39
C TRP A 122 -1.26 -14.39 7.61
N GLU A 123 -1.39 -15.23 6.58
CA GLU A 123 -1.97 -16.57 6.71
C GLU A 123 -1.14 -17.46 7.65
N SER A 124 0.18 -17.28 7.68
CA SER A 124 1.05 -18.00 8.62
C SER A 124 0.88 -17.51 10.06
N ALA A 125 0.75 -16.20 10.24
CA ALA A 125 0.45 -15.59 11.52
C ALA A 125 -0.94 -16.02 12.04
N GLU A 126 -1.95 -16.06 11.18
CA GLU A 126 -3.28 -16.56 11.52
C GLU A 126 -3.22 -18.00 12.00
N ARG A 127 -2.59 -18.91 11.23
CA ARG A 127 -2.44 -20.32 11.62
C ARG A 127 -1.77 -20.53 12.97
N MET A 128 -0.82 -19.67 13.33
CA MET A 128 -0.15 -19.69 14.63
C MET A 128 -1.05 -19.16 15.76
N ALA A 129 -1.90 -18.18 15.47
CA ALA A 129 -2.85 -17.64 16.44
C ALA A 129 -4.12 -18.51 16.60
N SER A 130 -4.53 -19.27 15.58
CA SER A 130 -5.78 -20.05 15.57
C SER A 130 -5.97 -20.98 16.78
N PRO A 131 -4.96 -21.70 17.30
CA PRO A 131 -5.13 -22.50 18.52
C PRO A 131 -5.55 -21.66 19.72
N TYR A 132 -4.90 -20.51 19.94
CA TYR A 132 -5.20 -19.61 21.05
C TYR A 132 -6.58 -18.96 20.89
N TRP A 133 -6.96 -18.57 19.68
CA TRP A 133 -8.29 -18.03 19.42
C TRP A 133 -9.43 -19.04 19.58
N ARG A 134 -9.18 -20.33 19.35
CA ARG A 134 -10.18 -21.37 19.61
C ARG A 134 -10.51 -21.47 21.10
N ASP A 135 -9.52 -21.28 21.95
CA ASP A 135 -9.69 -21.34 23.40
C ASP A 135 -10.08 -19.97 24.00
N HIS A 136 -9.74 -18.88 23.32
CA HIS A 136 -9.94 -17.49 23.75
C HIS A 136 -10.33 -16.58 22.56
N SER A 137 -11.59 -16.66 22.13
CA SER A 137 -12.08 -15.92 20.95
C SER A 137 -12.04 -14.39 21.07
N GLU A 138 -12.01 -13.88 22.30
CA GLU A 138 -11.95 -12.46 22.62
C GLU A 138 -10.54 -11.89 22.56
N TRP A 139 -9.52 -12.74 22.44
CA TRP A 139 -8.14 -12.28 22.42
C TRP A 139 -7.81 -11.54 21.12
N THR A 140 -7.06 -10.47 21.26
CA THR A 140 -6.39 -9.80 20.14
C THR A 140 -5.26 -10.69 19.61
N PHE A 141 -4.91 -10.53 18.33
CA PHE A 141 -3.73 -11.19 17.73
C PHE A 141 -2.46 -11.00 18.59
N GLY A 142 -2.27 -9.80 19.14
CA GLY A 142 -1.14 -9.50 20.01
C GLY A 142 -1.11 -10.30 21.32
N GLN A 143 -2.28 -10.66 21.88
CA GLN A 143 -2.37 -11.56 23.04
C GLN A 143 -1.99 -13.00 22.66
N CYS A 144 -2.47 -13.50 21.52
CA CYS A 144 -2.09 -14.82 21.01
C CYS A 144 -0.58 -14.93 20.77
N VAL A 145 0.03 -13.92 20.13
CA VAL A 145 1.50 -13.87 19.90
C VAL A 145 2.28 -13.89 21.22
N ARG A 146 1.83 -13.13 22.22
CA ARG A 146 2.48 -13.11 23.54
C ARG A 146 2.38 -14.47 24.22
N GLN A 147 1.23 -15.15 24.11
CA GLN A 147 1.07 -16.48 24.68
C GLN A 147 1.93 -17.51 23.96
N PHE A 148 1.94 -17.51 22.63
CA PHE A 148 2.84 -18.34 21.83
C PHE A 148 4.31 -18.17 22.22
N ALA A 149 4.76 -16.93 22.40
CA ALA A 149 6.13 -16.65 22.83
C ALA A 149 6.46 -17.20 24.23
N ARG A 150 5.48 -17.26 25.15
CA ARG A 150 5.64 -17.88 26.47
C ARG A 150 5.75 -19.40 26.35
N ASP A 151 4.89 -20.03 25.56
CA ASP A 151 4.88 -21.48 25.37
C ASP A 151 6.18 -21.98 24.71
N GLN A 152 6.72 -21.23 23.74
CA GLN A 152 8.01 -21.52 23.10
C GLN A 152 9.20 -21.44 24.08
N ARG A 153 9.15 -20.55 25.07
CA ARG A 153 10.20 -20.45 26.11
C ARG A 153 10.11 -21.58 27.14
N GLY A 154 8.93 -22.18 27.32
CA GLY A 154 8.69 -23.30 28.22
C GLY A 154 8.97 -24.68 27.62
N GLN A 155 9.16 -24.80 26.30
CA GLN A 155 9.47 -26.09 25.67
C GLN A 155 10.96 -26.45 25.80
N PRO A 156 11.32 -27.65 26.31
CA PRO A 156 12.69 -28.12 26.27
C PRO A 156 13.13 -28.24 24.81
N ARG A 157 14.26 -27.61 24.46
CA ARG A 157 14.85 -27.68 23.11
C ARG A 157 14.95 -29.15 22.69
N ARG A 158 14.13 -29.58 21.72
CA ARG A 158 14.27 -30.90 21.10
C ARG A 158 15.68 -30.99 20.51
N ARG A 159 16.58 -31.70 21.20
CA ARG A 159 17.92 -32.03 20.68
C ARG A 159 17.72 -32.79 19.38
N LYS A 160 18.22 -32.23 18.26
CA LYS A 160 18.34 -32.97 17.00
C LYS A 160 19.15 -34.24 17.29
N ALA A 161 18.56 -35.41 17.11
CA ALA A 161 19.26 -36.67 17.19
C ALA A 161 20.36 -36.70 16.12
N ALA A 162 21.59 -37.00 16.52
CA ALA A 162 22.72 -37.16 15.61
C ALA A 162 22.46 -38.33 14.64
N PRO A 163 22.84 -38.22 13.36
CA PRO A 163 22.71 -39.31 12.42
C PRO A 163 23.59 -40.48 12.86
N LYS A 164 22.99 -41.67 13.00
CA LYS A 164 23.72 -42.92 13.22
C LYS A 164 24.66 -43.14 12.03
N GLN A 165 25.97 -43.12 12.27
CA GLN A 165 26.95 -43.65 11.32
C GLN A 165 26.69 -45.15 11.17
N ILE A 166 26.35 -45.58 9.97
CA ILE A 166 26.31 -47.00 9.59
C ILE A 166 27.75 -47.33 9.17
N GLY A 167 28.38 -48.21 9.95
CA GLY A 167 29.73 -48.72 9.69
C GLY A 167 29.78 -49.65 8.49
N ALA A 168 31.01 -49.74 7.95
CA ALA A 168 31.45 -50.44 6.76
C ALA A 168 31.04 -51.91 6.65
#